data_AF-A0A7X6HTE0-F1
#
_entry.id   AF-A0A7X6HTE0-F1
#
_cell.length_a   1.000
_cell.length_b   1.000
_cell.length_c   1.000
_cell.angle_alpha   90.00
_cell.angle_beta   90.00
_cell.angle_gamma   90.00
#
_symmetry.space_group_name_H-M   'P 1'
#
loop_
_entity.id
_entity.type
_entity.pdbx_description
1 polymer ?
#
loop_
_entity_poly.entity_id
_entity_poly.type
_entity_poly.pdbx_seq_one_letter_code
_entity_poly.pdbx_strand_id
1 'polypeptide(L)'
;MKSSVDRLWIDLSTRRRGIFIIAIPIACLIATLMTTFWLKISLVEDESWVQHTQKVRLETKRLVTALVDAETGVRGYAMTGKPDFLRPYTQATARIPDSLKTLELLVADNYQQTHFLKDIQLLTQQTLSVMEIKLTQMNAPIHPKYRNNKNGKKRDQKSDKDCEKYGYCEDDRPSFPGRFSTNQLYYWLEESKIFMDETRAKIDTFAATEERLLRERQAHLEFYRQLSW
;
A
#
# COMPACT_ATOMS: atom_id res chain seq x y z
N MET A 1 3.61 26.35 -68.73
CA MET A 1 3.37 27.28 -67.60
C MET A 1 4.43 27.00 -66.54
N LYS A 2 5.60 27.65 -66.64
CA LYS A 2 6.78 27.35 -65.80
C LYS A 2 6.56 28.03 -64.46
N SER A 3 6.45 27.23 -63.39
CA SER A 3 6.01 27.72 -62.08
C SER A 3 7.00 28.75 -61.53
N SER A 4 6.50 29.78 -60.85
CA SER A 4 7.33 30.86 -60.26
C SER A 4 8.41 30.36 -59.28
N VAL A 5 8.28 29.12 -58.82
CA VAL A 5 9.28 28.42 -58.00
C VAL A 5 10.60 28.28 -58.77
N ASP A 6 10.57 27.85 -60.04
CA ASP A 6 11.78 27.59 -60.84
C ASP A 6 12.63 28.85 -61.07
N ARG A 7 12.01 30.03 -61.10
CA ARG A 7 12.72 31.31 -61.26
C ARG A 7 13.42 31.75 -59.98
N LEU A 8 12.81 31.51 -58.81
CA LEU A 8 13.42 31.87 -57.53
C LEU A 8 14.70 31.07 -57.25
N TRP A 9 14.78 29.82 -57.71
CA TRP A 9 15.96 28.97 -57.52
C TRP A 9 17.17 29.39 -58.38
N ILE A 10 16.95 30.12 -59.49
CA ILE A 10 17.99 30.45 -60.47
C ILE A 10 18.76 31.74 -60.12
N ASP A 11 18.25 32.58 -59.22
CA ASP A 11 18.87 33.88 -58.88
C ASP A 11 19.73 33.86 -57.59
N LEU A 12 19.75 32.72 -56.87
CA LEU A 12 20.57 32.56 -55.68
C LEU A 12 22.02 32.21 -56.05
N SER A 13 22.98 32.97 -55.51
CA SER A 13 24.43 32.69 -55.55
C SER A 13 24.72 31.22 -55.25
N THR A 14 25.61 30.59 -56.05
CA THR A 14 25.98 29.16 -55.98
C THR A 14 26.34 28.69 -54.56
N ARG A 15 26.89 29.58 -53.74
CA ARG A 15 27.24 29.31 -52.33
C ARG A 15 26.03 29.15 -51.41
N ARG A 16 24.93 29.86 -51.67
CA ARG A 16 23.68 29.79 -50.88
C ARG A 16 22.84 28.55 -51.23
N ARG A 17 22.89 28.08 -52.49
CA ARG A 17 22.19 26.86 -52.91
C ARG A 17 22.69 25.62 -52.18
N GLY A 18 24.01 25.49 -52.01
CA GLY A 18 24.61 24.37 -51.26
C GLY A 18 24.18 24.33 -49.79
N ILE A 19 24.01 25.50 -49.15
CA ILE A 19 23.57 25.59 -47.75
C ILE A 19 22.14 25.06 -47.59
N PHE A 20 21.22 25.40 -48.50
CA PHE A 20 19.84 24.89 -48.42
C PHE A 20 19.76 23.37 -48.61
N ILE A 21 20.56 22.81 -49.52
CA ILE A 21 20.58 21.35 -49.78
C ILE A 21 21.02 20.57 -48.54
N ILE A 22 21.94 21.11 -47.74
CA ILE A 22 22.44 20.46 -46.52
C ILE A 22 21.56 20.81 -45.29
N ALA A 23 21.01 22.02 -45.22
CA ALA A 23 20.21 22.47 -44.09
C ALA A 23 18.85 21.76 -43.99
N ILE A 24 18.21 21.43 -45.13
CA ILE A 24 16.91 20.74 -45.15
C ILE A 24 16.97 19.36 -44.47
N PRO A 25 17.87 18.42 -44.83
CA PRO A 25 17.94 17.12 -44.18
C PRO A 25 18.34 17.21 -42.70
N ILE A 26 19.21 18.16 -42.34
CA ILE A 26 19.59 18.41 -40.94
C ILE A 26 18.39 18.94 -40.14
N ALA A 27 17.61 19.87 -40.70
CA ALA A 27 16.40 20.37 -40.06
C ALA A 27 15.35 19.27 -39.88
N CYS A 28 15.18 18.38 -40.86
CA CYS A 28 14.33 17.20 -40.72
C CYS A 28 14.81 16.26 -39.61
N LEU A 29 16.12 16.00 -39.50
CA LEU A 29 16.69 15.19 -38.41
C LEU A 29 16.47 15.83 -37.04
N ILE A 30 16.65 17.15 -36.93
CA ILE A 30 16.41 17.86 -35.66
C ILE A 30 14.92 17.83 -35.30
N ALA A 31 14.03 17.96 -36.28
CA ALA A 31 12.58 17.89 -36.05
C ALA A 31 12.14 16.51 -35.54
N THR A 32 12.66 15.41 -36.11
CA THR A 32 12.35 14.04 -35.65
C THR A 32 12.95 13.74 -34.27
N LEU A 33 14.15 14.27 -33.98
CA LEU A 33 14.75 14.16 -32.65
C LEU A 33 13.95 14.97 -31.60
N MET A 34 13.47 16.16 -31.95
CA MET A 34 12.60 16.93 -31.05
C MET A 34 11.29 16.19 -30.79
N THR A 35 10.56 15.76 -31.81
CA THR A 35 9.27 15.08 -31.59
C THR A 35 9.40 13.82 -30.75
N THR A 36 10.45 13.02 -30.98
CA THR A 36 10.73 11.83 -30.16
C THR A 36 11.15 12.17 -28.74
N PHE A 37 11.91 13.25 -28.53
CA PHE A 37 12.31 13.70 -27.19
C PHE A 37 11.12 14.24 -26.39
N TRP A 38 10.26 15.05 -27.01
CA TRP A 38 9.03 15.56 -26.41
C TRP A 38 8.08 14.43 -26.02
N LEU A 39 7.90 13.43 -26.89
CA LEU A 39 7.05 12.26 -26.61
C LEU A 39 7.58 11.40 -25.45
N LYS A 40 8.92 11.25 -25.34
CA LYS A 40 9.54 10.48 -24.25
C LYS A 40 9.33 11.10 -22.88
N ILE A 41 9.33 12.43 -22.77
CA ILE A 41 9.07 13.12 -21.51
C ILE A 41 7.64 12.84 -21.01
N SER A 42 6.65 12.84 -21.92
CA SER A 42 5.26 12.54 -21.58
C SER A 42 5.04 11.08 -21.15
N LEU A 43 5.78 10.14 -21.74
CA LEU A 43 5.68 8.71 -21.40
C LEU A 43 6.31 8.35 -20.05
N VAL A 44 7.39 9.04 -19.66
CA VAL A 44 8.10 8.80 -18.38
C VAL A 44 7.28 9.28 -17.18
N GLU A 45 6.48 10.35 -17.33
CA GLU A 45 5.56 10.79 -16.28
C GLU A 45 4.45 9.77 -16.04
N ASP A 46 3.85 9.19 -17.09
CA ASP A 46 2.76 8.21 -16.96
C ASP A 46 3.19 6.88 -16.31
N GLU A 47 4.41 6.40 -16.57
CA GLU A 47 4.92 5.17 -15.95
C GLU A 47 5.10 5.33 -14.43
N SER A 48 5.53 6.53 -13.99
CA SER A 48 5.69 6.84 -12.56
C SER A 48 4.35 6.82 -11.81
N TRP A 49 3.26 7.27 -12.44
CA TRP A 49 1.92 7.27 -11.86
C TRP A 49 1.32 5.87 -11.72
N VAL A 50 1.57 4.97 -12.68
CA VAL A 50 1.14 3.57 -12.56
C VAL A 50 1.90 2.88 -11.43
N GLN A 51 3.22 3.07 -11.37
CA GLN A 51 4.03 2.52 -10.27
C GLN A 51 3.58 3.05 -8.90
N HIS A 52 3.21 4.33 -8.83
CA HIS A 52 2.70 4.94 -7.61
C HIS A 52 1.38 4.29 -7.16
N THR A 53 0.39 4.18 -8.04
CA THR A 53 -0.89 3.51 -7.70
C THR A 53 -0.71 2.05 -7.33
N GLN A 54 0.23 1.34 -7.96
CA GLN A 54 0.56 -0.03 -7.56
C GLN A 54 1.13 -0.11 -6.14
N LYS A 55 1.98 0.85 -5.74
CA LYS A 55 2.51 0.94 -4.37
C LYS A 55 1.38 1.17 -3.36
N VAL A 56 0.50 2.13 -3.62
CA VAL A 56 -0.67 2.40 -2.76
C VAL A 56 -1.49 1.12 -2.57
N ARG A 57 -1.86 0.44 -3.67
CA ARG A 57 -2.63 -0.81 -3.62
C ARG A 57 -1.94 -1.92 -2.83
N LEU A 58 -0.63 -2.07 -2.99
CA LEU A 58 0.14 -3.08 -2.27
C LEU A 58 0.13 -2.82 -0.76
N GLU A 59 0.35 -1.57 -0.34
CA GLU A 59 0.31 -1.21 1.08
C GLU A 59 -1.10 -1.33 1.67
N THR A 60 -2.14 -0.97 0.92
CA THR A 60 -3.54 -1.21 1.33
C THR A 60 -3.80 -2.70 1.54
N LYS A 61 -3.36 -3.55 0.61
CA LYS A 61 -3.52 -5.01 0.75
C LYS A 61 -2.79 -5.54 1.98
N ARG A 62 -1.58 -5.05 2.26
CA ARG A 62 -0.82 -5.43 3.47
C ARG A 62 -1.54 -5.04 4.75
N LEU A 63 -2.17 -3.86 4.77
CA LEU A 63 -2.99 -3.41 5.90
C LEU A 63 -4.17 -4.37 6.15
N VAL A 64 -4.91 -4.73 5.10
CA VAL A 64 -6.03 -5.68 5.21
C VAL A 64 -5.55 -7.04 5.69
N THR A 65 -4.46 -7.56 5.12
CA THR A 65 -3.88 -8.83 5.56
C THR A 65 -3.50 -8.80 7.03
N ALA A 66 -2.87 -7.72 7.50
CA ALA A 66 -2.52 -7.58 8.91
C ALA A 66 -3.77 -7.53 9.82
N LEU A 67 -4.84 -6.84 9.42
CA LEU A 67 -6.11 -6.83 10.16
C LEU A 67 -6.74 -8.22 10.24
N VAL A 68 -6.72 -8.98 9.14
CA VAL A 68 -7.22 -10.36 9.10
C VAL A 68 -6.37 -11.29 9.97
N ASP A 69 -5.04 -11.14 9.95
CA ASP A 69 -4.14 -11.88 10.82
C ASP A 69 -4.43 -11.57 12.29
N ALA A 70 -4.67 -10.30 12.62
CA ALA A 70 -5.06 -9.90 13.97
C ALA A 70 -6.33 -10.59 14.43
N GLU A 71 -7.40 -10.49 13.64
CA GLU A 71 -8.67 -11.15 13.94
C GLU A 71 -8.50 -12.67 14.08
N THR A 72 -7.78 -13.29 13.15
CA THR A 72 -7.54 -14.75 13.14
C THR A 72 -6.85 -15.18 14.45
N GLY A 73 -5.89 -14.38 14.93
CA GLY A 73 -5.21 -14.66 16.18
C GLY A 73 -6.11 -14.56 17.41
N VAL A 74 -6.90 -13.49 17.51
CA VAL A 74 -7.86 -13.31 18.63
C VAL A 74 -8.91 -14.42 18.62
N ARG A 75 -9.46 -14.77 17.44
CA ARG A 75 -10.43 -15.87 17.30
C ARG A 75 -9.84 -17.22 17.70
N GLY A 76 -8.61 -17.52 17.26
CA GLY A 76 -7.90 -18.74 17.63
C GLY A 76 -7.68 -18.85 19.14
N TYR A 77 -7.32 -17.74 19.79
CA TYR A 77 -7.18 -17.68 21.25
C TYR A 77 -8.52 -17.87 21.95
N ALA A 78 -9.58 -17.20 21.50
CA ALA A 78 -10.92 -17.33 22.09
C ALA A 78 -11.45 -18.77 22.03
N MET A 79 -11.16 -19.51 20.95
CA MET A 79 -11.60 -20.90 20.78
C MET A 79 -10.76 -21.91 21.59
N THR A 80 -9.45 -21.70 21.68
CA THR A 80 -8.52 -22.72 22.20
C THR A 80 -7.99 -22.42 23.60
N GLY A 81 -8.03 -21.15 24.00
CA GLY A 81 -7.37 -20.61 25.18
C GLY A 81 -5.84 -20.71 25.17
N LYS A 82 -5.24 -21.12 24.05
CA LYS A 82 -3.80 -21.31 23.93
C LYS A 82 -3.14 -20.01 23.45
N PRO A 83 -2.20 -19.43 24.21
CA PRO A 83 -1.63 -18.13 23.83
C PRO A 83 -0.79 -18.16 22.55
N ASP A 84 -0.35 -19.33 22.08
CA ASP A 84 0.24 -19.55 20.76
C ASP A 84 -0.59 -18.97 19.61
N PHE A 85 -1.92 -18.95 19.75
CA PHE A 85 -2.81 -18.39 18.73
C PHE A 85 -2.79 -16.86 18.72
N LEU A 86 -2.18 -16.17 19.69
CA LEU A 86 -2.04 -14.71 19.69
C LEU A 86 -0.89 -14.22 18.81
N ARG A 87 -0.04 -15.12 18.30
CA ARG A 87 1.12 -14.76 17.46
C ARG A 87 0.75 -13.94 16.20
N PRO A 88 -0.31 -14.26 15.46
CA PRO A 88 -0.76 -13.43 14.33
C PRO A 88 -1.20 -12.03 14.79
N TYR A 89 -1.86 -11.92 15.95
CA TYR A 89 -2.28 -10.64 16.53
C TYR A 89 -1.11 -9.75 16.94
N THR A 90 -0.10 -10.31 17.61
CA THR A 90 1.08 -9.55 18.02
C THR A 90 1.91 -9.09 16.81
N GLN A 91 2.04 -9.92 15.78
CA GLN A 91 2.72 -9.52 14.55
C GLN A 91 1.95 -8.45 13.76
N ALA A 92 0.63 -8.59 13.67
CA ALA A 92 -0.23 -7.63 12.98
C ALA A 92 -0.21 -6.25 13.64
N THR A 93 -0.39 -6.19 14.97
CA THR A 93 -0.37 -4.93 15.73
C THR A 93 0.97 -4.20 15.67
N ALA A 94 2.07 -4.91 15.42
CA ALA A 94 3.37 -4.32 15.15
C ALA A 94 3.49 -3.74 13.72
N ARG A 95 2.89 -4.37 12.72
CA ARG A 95 2.98 -3.96 11.29
C ARG A 95 2.00 -2.88 10.89
N ILE A 96 0.79 -2.86 11.46
CA ILE A 96 -0.28 -1.94 11.09
C ILE A 96 0.15 -0.46 11.15
N PRO A 97 0.82 0.04 12.21
CA PRO A 97 1.26 1.43 12.28
C PRO A 97 2.23 1.83 11.15
N ASP A 98 3.16 0.94 10.80
CA ASP A 98 4.13 1.17 9.74
C ASP A 98 3.46 1.20 8.35
N SER A 99 2.50 0.30 8.11
CA SER A 99 1.70 0.30 6.88
C SER A 99 0.86 1.57 6.74
N LEU A 100 0.22 2.03 7.82
CA LEU A 100 -0.57 3.27 7.82
C LEU A 100 0.29 4.50 7.55
N LYS A 101 1.48 4.57 8.16
CA LYS A 101 2.44 5.66 7.92
C LYS A 101 2.96 5.65 6.47
N THR A 102 3.20 4.47 5.91
CA THR A 102 3.63 4.35 4.51
C THR A 102 2.53 4.80 3.56
N LEU A 103 1.28 4.40 3.81
CA LEU A 103 0.13 4.89 3.04
C LEU A 103 -0.02 6.40 3.14
N GLU A 104 0.18 7.00 4.31
CA GLU A 104 0.11 8.45 4.52
C GLU A 104 1.11 9.21 3.65
N LEU A 105 2.35 8.71 3.55
CA LEU A 105 3.36 9.29 2.68
C LEU A 105 3.03 9.13 1.19
N LEU A 106 2.39 8.02 0.81
CA LEU A 106 2.02 7.77 -0.59
C LEU A 106 0.86 8.66 -1.04
N VAL A 107 -0.12 8.94 -0.19
CA VAL A 107 -1.32 9.71 -0.58
C VAL A 107 -1.28 11.20 -0.23
N ALA A 108 -0.15 11.69 0.30
CA ALA A 108 0.00 13.05 0.82
C ALA A 108 -0.22 14.16 -0.23
N ASP A 109 -0.05 13.84 -1.51
CA ASP A 109 -0.25 14.75 -2.64
C ASP A 109 -1.72 14.86 -3.09
N ASN A 110 -2.60 13.97 -2.60
CA ASN A 110 -4.00 13.92 -2.96
C ASN A 110 -4.92 14.13 -1.74
N TYR A 111 -5.56 15.30 -1.67
CA TYR A 111 -6.45 15.67 -0.58
C TYR A 111 -7.61 14.68 -0.37
N GLN A 112 -8.19 14.16 -1.45
CA GLN A 112 -9.31 13.21 -1.37
C GLN A 112 -8.84 11.86 -0.79
N GLN A 113 -7.67 11.37 -1.23
CA GLN A 113 -7.09 10.13 -0.69
C GLN A 113 -6.61 10.30 0.76
N THR A 114 -6.11 11.49 1.13
CA THR A 114 -5.69 11.81 2.51
C THR A 114 -6.88 11.77 3.48
N HIS A 115 -8.03 12.36 3.12
CA HIS A 115 -9.24 12.29 3.95
C HIS A 115 -9.69 10.84 4.13
N PHE A 116 -9.68 10.07 3.04
CA PHE A 116 -10.05 8.67 3.08
C PHE A 116 -9.13 7.85 4.00
N LEU A 117 -7.81 8.08 3.90
CA LEU A 117 -6.85 7.39 4.74
C LEU A 117 -7.08 7.68 6.23
N LYS A 118 -7.46 8.91 6.59
CA LYS A 118 -7.80 9.28 7.96
C LYS A 118 -8.98 8.47 8.50
N ASP A 119 -9.99 8.23 7.66
CA ASP A 119 -11.13 7.38 8.02
C ASP A 119 -10.70 5.91 8.23
N ILE A 120 -9.83 5.38 7.35
CA ILE A 120 -9.24 4.04 7.52
C ILE A 120 -8.44 3.96 8.83
N GLN A 121 -7.61 4.95 9.13
CA GLN A 121 -6.79 5.02 10.35
C GLN A 121 -7.68 4.97 11.60
N LEU A 122 -8.75 5.78 11.62
CA LEU A 122 -9.70 5.81 12.73
C LEU A 122 -10.36 4.45 12.94
N LEU A 123 -10.89 3.85 11.87
CA LEU A 123 -11.56 2.55 11.94
C LEU A 123 -10.59 1.44 12.37
N THR A 124 -9.39 1.42 11.80
CA THR A 124 -8.33 0.48 12.16
C THR A 124 -7.99 0.57 13.65
N GLN A 125 -7.84 1.78 14.16
CA GLN A 125 -7.55 2.00 15.58
C GLN A 125 -8.72 1.56 16.47
N GLN A 126 -9.97 1.84 16.06
CA GLN A 126 -11.16 1.36 16.74
C GLN A 126 -11.20 -0.18 16.77
N THR A 127 -10.92 -0.83 15.64
CA THR A 127 -10.83 -2.30 15.49
C THR A 127 -9.91 -2.89 16.55
N LEU A 128 -8.68 -2.35 16.60
CA LEU A 128 -7.63 -2.87 17.46
C LEU A 128 -7.97 -2.66 18.92
N SER A 129 -8.56 -1.50 19.27
CA SER A 129 -8.98 -1.21 20.64
C SER A 129 -10.07 -2.16 21.13
N VAL A 130 -11.05 -2.51 20.27
CA VAL A 130 -12.11 -3.47 20.60
C VAL A 130 -11.52 -4.86 20.80
N MET A 131 -10.60 -5.28 19.93
CA MET A 131 -9.89 -6.56 20.08
C MET A 131 -9.06 -6.60 21.38
N GLU A 132 -8.36 -5.51 21.71
CA GLU A 132 -7.57 -5.41 22.93
C GLU A 132 -8.46 -5.52 24.18
N ILE A 133 -9.57 -4.77 24.23
CA ILE A 133 -10.55 -4.89 25.32
C ILE A 133 -11.04 -6.33 25.45
N LYS A 134 -11.38 -6.99 24.34
CA LYS A 134 -11.82 -8.39 24.34
C LYS A 134 -10.76 -9.34 24.88
N LEU A 135 -9.50 -9.17 24.48
CA LEU A 135 -8.38 -9.96 25.00
C LEU A 135 -8.16 -9.75 26.50
N THR A 136 -8.28 -8.52 27.00
CA THR A 136 -8.16 -8.24 28.44
C THR A 136 -9.26 -8.90 29.27
N GLN A 137 -10.50 -8.94 28.76
CA GLN A 137 -11.60 -9.67 29.40
C GLN A 137 -11.34 -11.18 29.51
N MET A 138 -10.61 -11.75 28.54
CA MET A 138 -10.20 -13.15 28.54
C MET A 138 -8.96 -13.43 29.40
N ASN A 139 -8.45 -12.42 30.11
CA ASN A 139 -7.17 -12.47 30.81
C ASN A 139 -6.04 -12.97 29.90
N ALA A 140 -6.06 -12.56 28.62
CA ALA A 140 -5.05 -12.97 27.67
C ALA A 140 -3.68 -12.45 28.09
N PRO A 141 -2.59 -13.24 27.91
CA PRO A 141 -1.24 -12.75 28.15
C PRO A 141 -0.84 -11.88 26.96
N ILE A 142 -1.45 -10.71 26.85
CA ILE A 142 -1.06 -9.68 25.90
C ILE A 142 0.16 -9.02 26.52
N HIS A 143 1.37 -9.38 26.09
CA HIS A 143 2.54 -8.68 26.57
C HIS A 143 2.46 -7.24 26.04
N PRO A 144 2.45 -6.22 26.93
CA PRO A 144 2.56 -4.85 26.49
C PRO A 144 3.85 -4.77 25.68
N LYS A 145 3.76 -4.21 24.47
CA LYS A 145 4.86 -3.95 23.53
C LYS A 145 6.19 -4.03 24.24
N TYR A 146 7.08 -4.92 23.77
CA TYR A 146 8.48 -5.05 24.15
C TYR A 146 9.09 -3.66 24.43
N ARG A 147 8.89 -3.17 25.64
CA ARG A 147 9.36 -1.88 26.12
C ARG A 147 10.75 -2.25 26.57
N ASN A 148 11.69 -2.09 25.64
CA ASN A 148 13.13 -2.06 25.82
C ASN A 148 13.47 -1.56 27.24
N ASN A 149 13.52 -2.51 28.17
CA ASN A 149 13.80 -2.25 29.56
C ASN A 149 15.32 -2.16 29.65
N LYS A 150 15.83 -0.93 29.68
CA LYS A 150 17.24 -0.64 29.96
C LYS A 150 17.65 -0.97 31.41
N ASN A 151 16.76 -1.53 32.23
CA ASN A 151 17.04 -1.87 33.62
C ASN A 151 17.16 -3.40 33.79
N GLY A 152 18.29 -3.94 33.33
CA GLY A 152 19.25 -4.62 34.21
C GLY A 152 18.87 -5.87 35.02
N LYS A 153 17.73 -6.53 34.81
CA LYS A 153 17.51 -7.89 35.33
C LYS A 153 17.70 -8.89 34.20
N LYS A 154 18.83 -9.61 34.23
CA LYS A 154 19.10 -10.75 33.34
C LYS A 154 18.00 -11.79 33.53
N ARG A 155 17.01 -11.80 32.62
CA ARG A 155 16.18 -12.99 32.41
C ARG A 155 17.06 -14.04 31.72
N ASP A 156 16.90 -15.26 32.17
CA ASP A 156 17.50 -16.45 31.64
C ASP A 156 17.28 -16.55 30.12
N GLN A 157 18.37 -16.74 29.39
CA GLN A 157 18.43 -16.60 27.93
C GLN A 157 17.59 -17.64 27.17
N LYS A 158 17.06 -18.66 27.87
CA LYS A 158 16.11 -19.63 27.33
C LYS A 158 14.67 -19.12 27.41
N SER A 159 14.29 -18.54 28.57
CA SER A 159 13.04 -17.79 28.71
C SER A 159 12.99 -16.66 27.69
N ASP A 160 14.06 -15.88 27.51
CA ASP A 160 14.09 -14.79 26.51
C ASP A 160 13.88 -15.28 25.06
N LYS A 161 14.44 -16.44 24.67
CA LYS A 161 14.25 -17.03 23.34
C LYS A 161 12.85 -17.60 23.13
N ASP A 162 12.28 -18.22 24.15
CA ASP A 162 10.91 -18.70 24.10
C ASP A 162 9.93 -17.51 24.10
N CYS A 163 10.17 -16.45 24.88
CA CYS A 163 9.37 -15.22 24.84
C CYS A 163 9.54 -14.44 23.51
N GLU A 164 10.71 -14.46 22.86
CA GLU A 164 10.92 -13.91 21.50
C GLU A 164 10.13 -14.70 20.45
N LYS A 165 10.09 -16.02 20.59
CA LYS A 165 9.43 -16.93 19.66
C LYS A 165 7.90 -16.91 19.78
N TYR A 166 7.40 -16.76 21.01
CA TYR A 166 5.97 -16.89 21.33
C TYR A 166 5.29 -15.56 21.67
N GLY A 167 6.05 -14.49 21.94
CA GLY A 167 5.51 -13.20 22.38
C GLY A 167 5.02 -13.19 23.82
N TYR A 168 5.23 -14.27 24.59
CA TYR A 168 4.92 -14.39 26.01
C TYR A 168 5.80 -15.44 26.69
N CYS A 169 5.94 -15.34 28.01
CA CYS A 169 6.74 -16.25 28.83
C CYS A 169 5.87 -17.36 29.46
N GLU A 170 6.34 -18.61 29.42
CA GLU A 170 5.59 -19.81 29.86
C GLU A 170 5.16 -19.75 31.34
N ASP A 171 5.95 -19.07 32.17
CA ASP A 171 5.72 -18.89 33.62
C ASP A 171 4.56 -17.93 33.94
N ASP A 172 4.12 -17.12 32.97
CA ASP A 172 3.02 -16.15 33.11
C ASP A 172 1.67 -16.70 32.61
N ARG A 173 1.53 -18.02 32.46
CA ARG A 173 0.31 -18.64 31.90
C ARG A 173 -0.92 -18.18 32.70
N PRO A 174 -1.83 -17.37 32.12
CA PRO A 174 -2.96 -16.88 32.88
C PRO A 174 -3.92 -18.02 33.17
N SER A 175 -4.37 -18.09 34.42
CA SER A 175 -5.54 -18.87 34.81
C SER A 175 -6.72 -18.37 33.98
N PHE A 176 -7.13 -19.16 32.98
CA PHE A 176 -8.24 -18.78 32.11
C PHE A 176 -9.50 -18.64 32.97
N PRO A 177 -10.11 -17.44 33.11
CA PRO A 177 -11.42 -17.35 33.74
C PRO A 177 -12.36 -18.20 32.89
N GLY A 178 -13.17 -19.03 33.56
CA GLY A 178 -13.89 -20.17 33.00
C GLY A 178 -14.30 -20.04 31.54
N ARG A 179 -13.93 -21.05 30.75
CA ARG A 179 -14.33 -21.30 29.35
C ARG A 179 -15.66 -20.62 29.03
N PHE A 180 -15.67 -19.66 28.10
CA PHE A 180 -16.91 -19.06 27.61
C PHE A 180 -17.94 -20.15 27.34
N SER A 181 -19.20 -19.92 27.72
CA SER A 181 -20.28 -20.77 27.23
C SER A 181 -20.30 -20.71 25.70
N THR A 182 -20.73 -21.80 25.04
CA THR A 182 -20.80 -21.87 23.56
C THR A 182 -21.57 -20.71 22.95
N ASN A 183 -22.64 -20.25 23.61
CA ASN A 183 -23.42 -19.11 23.16
C ASN A 183 -22.65 -17.79 23.30
N GLN A 184 -21.94 -17.56 24.41
CA GLN A 184 -21.10 -16.38 24.58
C GLN A 184 -19.97 -16.32 23.53
N LEU A 185 -19.35 -17.47 23.25
CA LEU A 185 -18.31 -17.56 22.22
C LEU A 185 -18.89 -17.28 20.82
N TYR A 186 -20.11 -17.77 20.53
CA TYR A 186 -20.79 -17.51 19.26
C TYR A 186 -21.08 -16.01 19.05
N TYR A 187 -21.72 -15.36 20.04
CA TYR A 187 -22.00 -13.92 19.96
C TYR A 187 -20.72 -13.09 19.84
N TRP A 188 -19.67 -13.48 20.56
CA TRP A 188 -18.36 -12.82 20.49
C TRP A 188 -17.70 -12.95 19.11
N LEU A 189 -17.79 -14.13 18.48
CA LEU A 189 -17.26 -14.38 17.14
C LEU A 189 -18.05 -13.60 16.09
N GLU A 190 -19.38 -13.57 16.19
CA GLU A 190 -20.23 -12.86 15.23
C GLU A 190 -20.06 -11.34 15.33
N GLU A 191 -19.96 -10.79 16.54
CA GLU A 191 -19.71 -9.37 16.74
C GLU A 191 -18.34 -8.94 16.17
N SER A 192 -17.31 -9.79 16.36
CA SER A 192 -15.97 -9.52 15.81
C SER A 192 -15.97 -9.52 14.28
N LYS A 193 -16.75 -10.43 13.67
CA LYS A 193 -16.95 -10.50 12.22
C LYS A 193 -17.60 -9.24 11.66
N ILE A 194 -18.67 -8.74 12.29
CA ILE A 194 -19.39 -7.54 11.84
C ILE A 194 -18.45 -6.34 11.79
N PHE A 195 -17.65 -6.16 12.84
CA PHE A 195 -16.71 -5.05 12.93
C PHE A 195 -15.62 -5.12 11.83
N MET A 196 -15.09 -6.32 11.58
CA MET A 196 -14.10 -6.54 10.53
C MET A 196 -14.68 -6.40 9.12
N ASP A 197 -15.92 -6.84 8.91
CA ASP A 197 -16.63 -6.68 7.63
C ASP A 197 -16.85 -5.20 7.31
N GLU A 198 -17.19 -4.37 8.30
CA GLU A 198 -17.32 -2.91 8.10
C GLU A 198 -15.97 -2.27 7.73
N THR A 199 -14.91 -2.60 8.47
CA THR A 199 -13.56 -2.07 8.22
C THR A 199 -13.07 -2.49 6.85
N ARG A 200 -13.27 -3.76 6.50
CA ARG A 200 -12.92 -4.32 5.20
C ARG A 200 -13.72 -3.68 4.08
N ALA A 201 -15.02 -3.47 4.24
CA ALA A 201 -15.85 -2.81 3.24
C ALA A 201 -15.34 -1.40 2.91
N LYS A 202 -14.93 -0.62 3.93
CA LYS A 202 -14.32 0.70 3.68
C LYS A 202 -12.97 0.56 2.96
N ILE A 203 -12.11 -0.37 3.36
CA ILE A 203 -10.83 -0.55 2.65
C ILE A 203 -11.03 -1.07 1.22
N ASP A 204 -12.04 -1.90 0.97
CA ASP A 204 -12.36 -2.44 -0.36
C ASP A 204 -12.92 -1.35 -1.28
N THR A 205 -13.73 -0.41 -0.76
CA THR A 205 -14.20 0.75 -1.54
C THR A 205 -13.04 1.68 -1.94
N PHE A 206 -12.04 1.85 -1.06
CA PHE A 206 -10.80 2.54 -1.41
C PHE A 206 -10.04 1.81 -2.52
N ALA A 207 -9.81 0.51 -2.34
CA ALA A 207 -9.08 -0.30 -3.30
C ALA A 207 -9.78 -0.31 -4.66
N ALA A 208 -11.11 -0.37 -4.70
CA ALA A 208 -11.90 -0.28 -5.92
C ALA A 208 -11.76 1.08 -6.63
N THR A 209 -11.64 2.16 -5.86
CA THR A 209 -11.39 3.51 -6.39
C THR A 209 -10.00 3.59 -7.04
N GLU A 210 -8.97 3.08 -6.37
CA GLU A 210 -7.60 3.00 -6.91
C GLU A 210 -7.51 2.09 -8.14
N GLU A 211 -8.22 0.96 -8.16
CA GLU A 211 -8.26 0.07 -9.32
C GLU A 211 -8.90 0.73 -10.56
N ARG A 212 -9.90 1.60 -10.36
CA ARG A 212 -10.51 2.35 -11.44
C ARG A 212 -9.51 3.35 -12.03
N LEU A 213 -8.82 4.12 -11.18
CA LEU A 213 -7.79 5.07 -11.59
C LEU A 213 -6.62 4.38 -12.31
N LEU A 214 -6.20 3.21 -11.81
CA LEU A 214 -5.14 2.43 -12.45
C LEU A 214 -5.56 1.97 -13.85
N ARG A 215 -6.79 1.47 -14.02
CA ARG A 215 -7.30 1.04 -15.33
C ARG A 215 -7.37 2.20 -16.32
N GLU A 216 -7.83 3.37 -15.88
CA GLU A 216 -7.88 4.57 -16.71
C GLU A 216 -6.46 5.00 -17.16
N ARG A 217 -5.50 5.03 -16.23
CA ARG A 217 -4.09 5.35 -16.54
C ARG A 217 -3.42 4.31 -17.45
N GLN A 218 -3.69 3.03 -17.24
CA GLN A 218 -3.18 1.96 -18.09
C GLN A 218 -3.75 2.03 -19.50
N ALA A 219 -5.05 2.28 -19.65
CA ALA A 219 -5.68 2.46 -20.96
C ALA A 219 -5.10 3.67 -21.70
N HIS A 220 -4.80 4.76 -20.98
CA HIS A 220 -4.11 5.93 -21.54
C HIS A 220 -2.71 5.54 -22.07
N LEU A 221 -1.89 4.88 -21.26
CA LEU A 221 -0.56 4.42 -21.66
C LEU A 221 -0.58 3.46 -22.86
N GLU A 222 -1.55 2.53 -22.91
CA GLU A 222 -1.71 1.62 -24.04
C GLU A 222 -2.10 2.35 -25.33
N PHE A 223 -2.95 3.38 -25.23
CA PHE A 223 -3.31 4.23 -26.37
C PHE A 223 -2.09 4.95 -26.96
N TYR A 224 -1.23 5.55 -26.14
CA TYR A 224 0.02 6.17 -26.63
C TYR A 224 0.98 5.14 -27.22
N ARG A 225 1.09 3.96 -26.61
CA ARG A 225 1.92 2.88 -27.14
C ARG A 225 1.46 2.47 -28.54
N GLN A 226 0.16 2.36 -28.80
CA GLN A 226 -0.38 2.01 -30.12
C GLN A 226 -0.15 3.12 -31.17
N LEU A 227 -0.23 4.39 -30.78
CA LEU A 227 0.05 5.53 -31.67
C LEU A 227 1.54 5.69 -32.02
N SER A 228 2.44 5.12 -31.20
CA SER A 228 3.89 5.26 -31.36
C SER A 228 4.56 4.27 -32.32
N TRP A 229 3.80 3.57 -33.17
CA TRP A 229 4.31 2.66 -34.21
C TRP A 229 4.05 3.17 -35.63
#